data_AF-A0A5J5B6W7-F1
#
_entry.id   AF-A0A5J5B6W7-F1
#
_cell.length_a   1.000
_cell.length_b   1.000
_cell.length_c   1.000
_cell.angle_alpha   90.00
_cell.angle_beta   90.00
_cell.angle_gamma   90.00
#
_symmetry.space_group_name_H-M   'P 1'
#
loop_
_entity.id
_entity.type
_entity.pdbx_description
1 polymer ?
#
loop_
_entity_poly.entity_id
_entity_poly.type
_entity_poly.pdbx_seq_one_letter_code
_entity_poly.pdbx_strand_id
1 'polypeptide(L)'
;MWPSLISKAKDGGVDVIQTYVFWNLHEPQPGQYDFSGRNDIVSFIKEVQAQGLYASLRVGPFIESEWNYGGLPFWLHDIPGIVYRSDNEPFKFYMQNFTTKIVNMMKSEGLYASQGGPIILSQIENEYQNIEGAFKENGTRYVRWAAEMAVGLQTGVPWMMCKQEDAPDPVINTCNGMKCGQSFDRAKLTK
;
A
#
# COMPACT_ATOMS: atom_id res chain seq x y z
N MET A 1 -9.27 13.83 -16.97
CA MET A 1 -9.59 12.40 -17.18
C MET A 1 -10.16 11.75 -15.92
N TRP A 2 -9.52 11.91 -14.74
CA TRP A 2 -10.00 11.27 -13.51
C TRP A 2 -11.48 11.45 -13.21
N PRO A 3 -12.08 12.66 -13.28
CA PRO A 3 -13.51 12.82 -12.97
C PRO A 3 -14.41 11.92 -13.83
N SER A 4 -14.12 11.83 -15.12
CA SER A 4 -14.90 11.01 -16.07
C SER A 4 -14.73 9.51 -15.83
N LEU A 5 -13.53 9.05 -15.46
CA LEU A 5 -13.29 7.63 -15.17
C LEU A 5 -13.95 7.20 -13.86
N ILE A 6 -13.85 8.04 -12.82
CA ILE A 6 -14.47 7.80 -11.52
C ILE A 6 -16.01 7.80 -11.67
N SER A 7 -16.57 8.72 -12.46
CA SER A 7 -18.02 8.75 -12.74
C SER A 7 -18.49 7.46 -13.40
N LYS A 8 -17.75 6.95 -14.39
CA LYS A 8 -18.09 5.68 -15.04
C LYS A 8 -18.01 4.49 -14.08
N ALA A 9 -17.04 4.47 -13.17
CA ALA A 9 -16.94 3.44 -12.16
C ALA A 9 -18.14 3.48 -11.21
N LYS A 10 -18.54 4.68 -10.77
CA LYS A 10 -19.75 4.90 -9.96
C LYS A 10 -21.01 4.43 -10.68
N ASP A 11 -21.20 4.81 -11.94
CA ASP A 11 -22.33 4.40 -12.76
C ASP A 11 -22.36 2.87 -12.98
N GLY A 12 -21.18 2.24 -12.95
CA GLY A 12 -21.01 0.79 -12.97
C GLY A 12 -21.28 0.08 -11.64
N GLY A 13 -21.64 0.80 -10.57
CA GLY A 13 -21.94 0.25 -9.26
C GLY A 13 -20.72 -0.03 -8.38
N VAL A 14 -19.59 0.61 -8.63
CA VAL A 14 -18.40 0.52 -7.77
C VAL A 14 -18.54 1.46 -6.57
N ASP A 15 -18.35 0.94 -5.35
CA ASP A 15 -18.37 1.73 -4.11
C ASP A 15 -16.97 2.25 -3.68
N VAL A 16 -15.91 1.53 -4.08
CA VAL A 16 -14.54 1.79 -3.63
C VAL A 16 -13.59 1.85 -4.82
N ILE A 17 -12.85 2.96 -4.95
CA ILE A 17 -11.74 3.07 -5.89
C ILE A 17 -10.45 2.63 -5.19
N GLN A 18 -9.77 1.63 -5.74
CA GLN A 18 -8.49 1.15 -5.22
C GLN A 18 -7.34 1.64 -6.11
N THR A 19 -6.27 2.15 -5.50
CA THR A 19 -5.06 2.56 -6.22
C THR A 19 -3.80 2.18 -5.46
N TYR A 20 -2.72 1.92 -6.21
CA TYR A 20 -1.37 1.91 -5.68
C TYR A 20 -0.80 3.32 -5.53
N VAL A 21 0.24 3.44 -4.71
CA VAL A 21 1.13 4.61 -4.61
C VAL A 21 2.45 4.26 -5.28
N PHE A 22 2.87 5.06 -6.26
CA PHE A 22 4.04 4.75 -7.10
C PHE A 22 5.28 5.49 -6.56
N TRP A 23 6.05 4.86 -5.67
CA TRP A 23 7.17 5.53 -4.99
C TRP A 23 8.18 6.14 -5.97
N ASN A 24 8.61 5.39 -6.99
CA ASN A 24 9.56 5.89 -7.99
C ASN A 24 9.06 7.11 -8.78
N LEU A 25 7.75 7.25 -8.95
CA LEU A 25 7.13 8.40 -9.59
C LEU A 25 7.12 9.61 -8.65
N HIS A 26 6.85 9.37 -7.36
CA HIS A 26 6.78 10.42 -6.36
C HIS A 26 8.13 10.85 -5.82
N GLU A 27 9.18 10.03 -5.90
CA GLU A 27 10.53 10.33 -5.43
C GLU A 27 11.59 9.92 -6.48
N PRO A 28 11.67 10.64 -7.63
CA PRO A 28 12.60 10.29 -8.71
C PRO A 28 14.07 10.45 -8.31
N GLN A 29 14.36 11.26 -7.29
CA GLN A 29 15.68 11.45 -6.70
C GLN A 29 15.55 11.45 -5.16
N PRO A 30 16.58 11.03 -4.40
CA PRO A 30 16.50 10.97 -2.95
C PRO A 30 16.07 12.32 -2.34
N GLY A 31 14.96 12.31 -1.60
CA GLY A 31 14.39 13.47 -0.92
C GLY A 31 13.70 14.51 -1.82
N GLN A 32 13.70 14.32 -3.15
CA GLN A 32 13.01 15.21 -4.09
C GLN A 32 11.68 14.59 -4.49
N TYR A 33 10.60 15.24 -4.06
CA TYR A 33 9.26 14.71 -4.25
C TYR A 33 8.45 15.44 -5.32
N ASP A 34 7.69 14.69 -6.11
CA ASP A 34 6.73 15.22 -7.09
C ASP A 34 5.32 14.66 -6.84
N PHE A 35 4.41 15.57 -6.46
CA PHE A 35 2.99 15.32 -6.29
C PHE A 35 2.17 16.29 -7.16
N SER A 36 2.71 16.68 -8.32
CA SER A 36 2.07 17.63 -9.24
C SER A 36 1.44 16.94 -10.46
N GLY A 37 0.50 17.61 -11.11
CA GLY A 37 -0.11 17.13 -12.35
C GLY A 37 -0.74 15.75 -12.18
N ARG A 38 -0.32 14.77 -12.99
CA ARG A 38 -0.84 13.39 -12.91
C ARG A 38 -0.33 12.63 -11.68
N ASN A 39 0.67 13.15 -10.98
CA ASN A 39 1.26 12.56 -9.77
C ASN A 39 0.58 13.12 -8.51
N ASP A 40 -0.41 14.00 -8.65
CA ASP A 40 -1.15 14.56 -7.52
C ASP A 40 -2.18 13.56 -6.98
N ILE A 41 -1.68 12.68 -6.11
CA ILE A 41 -2.50 11.65 -5.46
C ILE A 41 -3.53 12.24 -4.49
N VAL A 42 -3.24 13.39 -3.87
CA VAL A 42 -4.19 14.06 -2.96
C VAL A 42 -5.40 14.54 -3.76
N SER A 43 -5.17 15.22 -4.89
CA SER A 43 -6.25 15.65 -5.77
C SER A 43 -7.04 14.48 -6.34
N PHE A 44 -6.38 13.36 -6.69
CA PHE A 44 -7.07 12.15 -7.13
C PHE A 44 -8.01 11.59 -6.05
N ILE A 45 -7.54 11.45 -4.80
CA ILE A 45 -8.36 10.92 -3.69
C ILE A 45 -9.49 11.90 -3.32
N LYS A 46 -9.25 13.22 -3.37
CA LYS A 46 -10.30 14.23 -3.18
C LYS A 46 -11.38 14.14 -4.26
N GLU A 47 -11.01 13.86 -5.50
CA GLU A 47 -11.98 13.62 -6.57
C GLU A 47 -12.84 12.38 -6.31
N VAL A 48 -12.25 11.29 -5.81
CA VAL A 48 -13.00 10.09 -5.36
C VAL A 48 -14.02 10.47 -4.27
N GLN A 49 -13.60 11.26 -3.27
CA GLN A 49 -14.49 11.76 -2.21
C GLN A 49 -15.61 12.65 -2.75
N ALA A 50 -15.30 13.58 -3.66
CA ALA A 50 -16.26 14.52 -4.24
C ALA A 50 -17.38 13.79 -4.99
N GLN A 51 -17.08 12.63 -5.55
CA GLN A 51 -18.07 11.77 -6.20
C GLN A 51 -18.80 10.83 -5.24
N GLY A 52 -18.48 10.86 -3.94
CA GLY A 52 -19.14 10.07 -2.90
C GLY A 52 -18.74 8.61 -2.88
N LEU A 53 -17.56 8.27 -3.40
CA LEU A 53 -16.99 6.92 -3.33
C LEU A 53 -15.95 6.84 -2.20
N TYR A 54 -15.70 5.62 -1.72
CA TYR A 54 -14.59 5.35 -0.82
C TYR A 54 -13.30 5.05 -1.59
N ALA A 55 -12.17 5.05 -0.88
CA ALA A 55 -10.87 4.71 -1.41
C ALA A 55 -10.18 3.59 -0.62
N SER A 56 -9.47 2.71 -1.33
CA SER A 56 -8.48 1.80 -0.77
C SER A 56 -7.09 2.16 -1.29
N LEU A 57 -6.19 2.51 -0.37
CA LEU A 57 -4.87 3.05 -0.70
C LEU A 57 -3.78 2.00 -0.46
N ARG A 58 -3.22 1.45 -1.54
CA ARG A 58 -2.14 0.45 -1.46
C ARG A 58 -0.79 1.16 -1.52
N VAL A 59 -0.21 1.44 -0.35
CA VAL A 59 0.93 2.35 -0.19
C VAL A 59 2.24 1.76 -0.73
N GLY A 60 2.38 0.43 -0.73
CA GLY A 60 3.61 -0.24 -1.14
C GLY A 60 4.56 -0.50 0.04
N PRO A 61 5.89 -0.38 -0.11
CA PRO A 61 6.59 0.37 -1.16
C PRO A 61 6.71 -0.37 -2.48
N PHE A 62 6.78 -1.70 -2.44
CA PHE A 62 6.73 -2.53 -3.63
C PHE A 62 5.26 -2.78 -4.00
N ILE A 63 4.91 -2.54 -5.26
CA ILE A 63 3.53 -2.63 -5.76
C ILE A 63 3.38 -3.61 -6.92
N GLU A 64 4.50 -4.11 -7.47
CA GLU A 64 4.53 -4.85 -8.72
C GLU A 64 3.80 -4.09 -9.85
N SER A 65 2.53 -4.43 -10.12
CA SER A 65 1.60 -3.64 -10.93
C SER A 65 2.03 -3.46 -12.40
N GLU A 66 2.81 -4.41 -12.93
CA GLU A 66 3.46 -4.29 -14.26
C GLU A 66 4.18 -2.93 -14.42
N TRP A 67 4.63 -2.34 -13.32
CA TRP A 67 5.22 -1.02 -13.26
C TRP A 67 6.73 -1.11 -13.20
N ASN A 68 7.39 -0.08 -13.74
CA ASN A 68 8.84 -0.03 -13.77
C ASN A 68 9.43 -0.25 -12.36
N TYR A 69 10.34 -1.22 -12.26
CA TYR A 69 11.00 -1.62 -11.01
C TYR A 69 10.05 -1.93 -9.84
N GLY A 70 8.82 -2.36 -10.13
CA GLY A 70 7.80 -2.68 -9.13
C GLY A 70 7.41 -1.51 -8.23
N GLY A 71 7.63 -0.28 -8.71
CA GLY A 71 7.38 0.96 -7.96
C GLY A 71 8.55 1.46 -7.12
N LEU A 72 9.63 0.69 -6.96
CA LEU A 72 10.80 1.12 -6.19
C LEU A 72 11.61 2.17 -6.98
N PRO A 73 12.07 3.27 -6.35
CA PRO A 73 12.95 4.22 -7.02
C PRO A 73 14.28 3.59 -7.43
N PHE A 74 14.75 3.91 -8.65
CA PHE A 74 15.98 3.33 -9.17
C PHE A 74 17.21 3.70 -8.33
N TRP A 75 17.25 4.90 -7.74
CA TRP A 75 18.35 5.34 -6.88
C TRP A 75 18.52 4.48 -5.61
N LEU A 76 17.50 3.70 -5.21
CA LEU A 76 17.67 2.74 -4.12
C LEU A 76 18.76 1.71 -4.43
N HIS A 77 19.00 1.40 -5.70
CA HIS A 77 20.03 0.46 -6.15
C HIS A 77 21.43 0.84 -5.65
N ASP A 78 21.72 2.13 -5.57
CA ASP A 78 23.05 2.63 -5.25
C ASP A 78 23.27 2.80 -3.75
N ILE A 79 22.27 2.45 -2.92
CA ILE A 79 22.39 2.46 -1.46
C ILE A 79 23.30 1.31 -1.00
N PRO A 80 24.42 1.58 -0.29
CA PRO A 80 25.34 0.55 0.13
C PRO A 80 24.68 -0.53 1.01
N GLY A 81 24.85 -1.79 0.62
CA GLY A 81 24.36 -2.95 1.39
C GLY A 81 22.84 -3.12 1.38
N ILE A 82 22.13 -2.45 0.48
CA ILE A 82 20.68 -2.60 0.38
C ILE A 82 20.28 -3.98 -0.12
N VAL A 83 19.27 -4.56 0.53
CA VAL A 83 18.61 -5.78 0.08
C VAL A 83 17.12 -5.54 0.14
N TYR A 84 16.48 -5.47 -1.03
CA TYR A 84 15.07 -5.11 -1.10
C TYR A 84 14.17 -6.15 -0.46
N ARG A 85 13.06 -5.66 0.08
CA ARG A 85 11.96 -6.49 0.61
C ARG A 85 12.50 -7.56 1.56
N SER A 86 13.33 -7.15 2.50
CA SER A 86 13.97 -8.05 3.47
C SER A 86 14.24 -7.32 4.77
N ASP A 87 14.61 -8.07 5.81
CA ASP A 87 15.02 -7.53 7.12
C ASP A 87 16.42 -6.88 7.01
N ASN A 88 16.47 -5.76 6.28
CA ASN A 88 17.66 -5.01 5.91
C ASN A 88 17.47 -3.54 6.33
N GLU A 89 18.32 -3.05 7.23
CA GLU A 89 18.17 -1.70 7.81
C GLU A 89 18.10 -0.57 6.76
N PRO A 90 18.97 -0.51 5.73
CA PRO A 90 18.84 0.49 4.68
C PRO A 90 17.47 0.46 4.00
N PHE A 91 16.99 -0.72 3.59
CA PHE A 91 15.69 -0.83 2.94
C PHE A 91 14.53 -0.42 3.87
N LYS A 92 14.56 -0.88 5.12
CA LYS A 92 13.55 -0.54 6.14
C LYS A 92 13.48 0.96 6.40
N PHE A 93 14.63 1.62 6.50
CA PHE A 93 14.72 3.08 6.68
C PHE A 93 14.02 3.85 5.55
N TYR A 94 14.36 3.57 4.29
CA TYR A 94 13.75 4.28 3.16
C TYR A 94 12.27 3.93 2.98
N MET A 95 11.89 2.67 3.15
CA MET A 95 10.49 2.23 3.10
C MET A 95 9.65 2.95 4.16
N GLN A 96 10.14 3.02 5.40
CA GLN A 96 9.43 3.69 6.49
C GLN A 96 9.30 5.18 6.23
N ASN A 97 10.36 5.85 5.74
CA ASN A 97 10.31 7.28 5.42
C ASN A 97 9.24 7.58 4.37
N PHE A 98 9.22 6.82 3.27
CA PHE A 98 8.24 7.04 2.21
C PHE A 98 6.81 6.73 2.69
N THR A 99 6.61 5.60 3.36
CA THR A 99 5.29 5.20 3.90
C THR A 99 4.78 6.25 4.88
N THR A 100 5.63 6.71 5.81
CA THR A 100 5.29 7.75 6.79
C THR A 100 4.93 9.06 6.09
N LYS A 101 5.66 9.45 5.04
CA LYS A 101 5.36 10.66 4.27
C LYS A 101 3.98 10.59 3.62
N ILE A 102 3.64 9.48 2.96
CA ILE A 102 2.34 9.30 2.32
C ILE A 102 1.22 9.32 3.36
N VAL A 103 1.36 8.57 4.46
CA VAL A 103 0.37 8.55 5.53
C VAL A 103 0.17 9.94 6.15
N ASN A 104 1.26 10.66 6.45
CA ASN A 104 1.17 12.01 7.01
C ASN A 104 0.50 13.00 6.05
N MET A 105 0.75 12.88 4.75
CA MET A 105 0.09 13.69 3.73
C MET A 105 -1.41 13.41 3.64
N MET A 106 -1.82 12.14 3.66
CA MET A 106 -3.24 11.79 3.68
C MET A 106 -3.91 12.29 4.98
N LYS A 107 -3.20 12.20 6.11
CA LYS A 107 -3.67 12.71 7.41
C LYS A 107 -3.83 14.22 7.44
N SER A 108 -2.86 14.98 6.92
CA SER A 108 -2.90 16.45 6.91
C SER A 108 -4.06 16.98 6.08
N GLU A 109 -4.48 16.22 5.08
CA GLU A 109 -5.61 16.52 4.20
C GLU A 109 -6.94 15.93 4.71
N GLY A 110 -6.94 15.26 5.87
CA GLY A 110 -8.14 14.64 6.45
C GLY A 110 -8.74 13.51 5.63
N LEU A 111 -7.91 12.81 4.83
CA LEU A 111 -8.40 11.86 3.82
C LEU A 111 -8.68 10.45 4.37
N TYR A 112 -8.29 10.12 5.60
CA TYR A 112 -8.72 8.88 6.24
C TYR A 112 -10.15 8.96 6.74
N ALA A 113 -10.90 7.86 6.67
CA ALA A 113 -12.29 7.80 7.12
C ALA A 113 -12.47 8.13 8.61
N SER A 114 -11.46 7.83 9.43
CA SER A 114 -11.36 8.27 10.84
C SER A 114 -11.39 9.81 11.01
N GLN A 115 -11.10 10.55 9.95
CA GLN A 115 -11.09 12.03 9.88
C GLN A 115 -12.23 12.58 9.00
N GLY A 116 -13.13 11.73 8.50
CA GLY A 116 -14.20 12.10 7.57
C GLY A 116 -13.82 12.02 6.08
N GLY A 117 -12.63 11.52 5.75
CA GLY A 117 -12.15 11.33 4.38
C GLY A 117 -12.62 10.01 3.74
N PRO A 118 -12.28 9.77 2.45
CA PRO A 118 -12.74 8.59 1.72
C PRO A 118 -11.91 7.32 1.97
N ILE A 119 -10.68 7.40 2.49
CA ILE A 119 -9.79 6.25 2.60
C ILE A 119 -10.23 5.35 3.76
N ILE A 120 -10.74 4.16 3.44
CA ILE A 120 -11.27 3.18 4.41
C ILE A 120 -10.34 2.01 4.68
N LEU A 121 -9.33 1.80 3.83
CA LEU A 121 -8.42 0.65 3.92
C LEU A 121 -7.07 1.05 3.34
N SER A 122 -5.98 0.62 3.98
CA SER A 122 -4.63 0.78 3.45
C SER A 122 -3.90 -0.55 3.32
N GLN A 123 -3.03 -0.70 2.33
CA GLN A 123 -2.17 -1.88 2.19
C GLN A 123 -0.70 -1.52 2.37
N ILE A 124 0.02 -2.33 3.14
CA ILE A 124 1.48 -2.33 3.23
C ILE A 124 2.04 -3.57 2.51
N GLU A 125 3.18 -3.42 1.83
CA GLU A 125 3.76 -4.46 0.96
C GLU A 125 2.79 -4.94 -0.14
N ASN A 126 3.21 -5.90 -0.96
CA ASN A 126 2.38 -6.51 -2.01
C ASN A 126 2.85 -7.94 -2.32
N GLU A 127 1.99 -8.91 -2.03
CA GLU A 127 2.22 -10.34 -2.32
C GLU A 127 3.57 -10.87 -1.83
N TYR A 128 3.94 -10.49 -0.60
CA TYR A 128 5.26 -10.80 -0.05
C TYR A 128 5.44 -12.29 0.27
N GLN A 129 4.38 -13.04 0.58
CA GLN A 129 4.46 -14.49 0.81
C GLN A 129 5.11 -15.25 -0.37
N ASN A 130 4.97 -14.74 -1.60
CA ASN A 130 5.57 -15.35 -2.79
C ASN A 130 7.11 -15.42 -2.72
N ILE A 131 7.74 -14.53 -1.96
CA ILE A 131 9.20 -14.41 -1.85
C ILE A 131 9.72 -14.53 -0.41
N GLU A 132 8.85 -14.46 0.59
CA GLU A 132 9.20 -14.56 2.00
C GLU A 132 10.11 -15.76 2.31
N GLY A 133 9.74 -16.95 1.82
CA GLY A 133 10.50 -18.19 2.06
C GLY A 133 11.95 -18.13 1.57
N ALA A 134 12.26 -17.30 0.57
CA ALA A 134 13.63 -17.13 0.08
C ALA A 134 14.54 -16.44 1.11
N PHE A 135 13.96 -15.65 2.02
CA PHE A 135 14.68 -14.95 3.08
C PHE A 135 14.68 -15.72 4.42
N LYS A 136 14.08 -16.91 4.48
CA LYS A 136 13.97 -17.72 5.72
C LYS A 136 13.39 -16.87 6.86
N GLU A 137 13.98 -16.96 8.06
CA GLU A 137 13.54 -16.17 9.23
C GLU A 137 13.59 -14.66 9.00
N ASN A 138 14.46 -14.15 8.11
CA ASN A 138 14.53 -12.74 7.80
C ASN A 138 13.28 -12.27 7.03
N GLY A 139 12.62 -13.16 6.28
CA GLY A 139 11.36 -12.85 5.59
C GLY A 139 10.25 -12.58 6.61
N THR A 140 10.06 -13.50 7.55
CA THR A 140 9.04 -13.35 8.61
C THR A 140 9.33 -12.17 9.53
N ARG A 141 10.60 -11.90 9.88
CA ARG A 141 10.95 -10.69 10.65
C ARG A 141 10.62 -9.40 9.89
N TYR A 142 10.86 -9.38 8.58
CA TYR A 142 10.50 -8.24 7.74
C TYR A 142 8.99 -8.02 7.66
N VAL A 143 8.19 -9.06 7.45
CA VAL A 143 6.72 -8.96 7.39
C VAL A 143 6.16 -8.41 8.69
N ARG A 144 6.62 -8.93 9.84
CA ARG A 144 6.21 -8.43 11.16
C ARG A 144 6.57 -6.97 11.35
N TRP A 145 7.81 -6.60 11.04
CA TRP A 145 8.25 -5.21 11.11
C TRP A 145 7.42 -4.30 10.19
N ALA A 146 7.13 -4.71 8.96
CA ALA A 146 6.36 -3.91 8.00
C ALA A 146 4.92 -3.67 8.50
N ALA A 147 4.28 -4.71 9.04
CA ALA A 147 2.97 -4.63 9.64
C ALA A 147 2.95 -3.74 10.89
N GLU A 148 3.89 -3.93 11.82
CA GLU A 148 4.02 -3.13 13.04
C GLU A 148 4.28 -1.65 12.70
N MET A 149 5.16 -1.37 11.74
CA MET A 149 5.45 -0.03 11.26
C MET A 149 4.18 0.62 10.70
N ALA A 150 3.46 -0.06 9.81
CA ALA A 150 2.24 0.47 9.19
C ALA A 150 1.13 0.74 10.21
N VAL A 151 0.85 -0.21 11.10
CA VAL A 151 -0.15 -0.07 12.17
C VAL A 151 0.25 1.05 13.14
N GLY A 152 1.54 1.16 13.46
CA GLY A 152 2.11 2.20 14.31
C GLY A 152 1.94 3.63 13.74
N LEU A 153 1.68 3.78 12.43
CA LEU A 153 1.35 5.07 11.84
C LEU A 153 -0.06 5.56 12.20
N GLN A 154 -0.89 4.75 12.86
CA GLN A 154 -2.18 5.15 13.45
C GLN A 154 -3.09 5.91 12.48
N THR A 155 -3.38 5.32 11.31
CA THR A 155 -4.29 5.90 10.30
C THR A 155 -5.74 5.98 10.80
N GLY A 156 -6.10 5.18 11.80
CA GLY A 156 -7.47 5.04 12.31
C GLY A 156 -8.38 4.21 11.39
N VAL A 157 -7.82 3.57 10.35
CA VAL A 157 -8.50 2.62 9.47
C VAL A 157 -7.70 1.32 9.39
N PRO A 158 -8.32 0.19 9.03
CA PRO A 158 -7.61 -1.08 8.94
C PRO A 158 -6.46 -1.06 7.92
N TRP A 159 -5.45 -1.89 8.20
CA TRP A 159 -4.39 -2.24 7.26
C TRP A 159 -4.62 -3.65 6.71
N MET A 160 -4.20 -3.88 5.47
CA MET A 160 -4.19 -5.20 4.85
C MET A 160 -2.83 -5.56 4.26
N MET A 161 -2.61 -6.85 4.04
CA MET A 161 -1.52 -7.42 3.23
C MET A 161 -2.12 -8.48 2.31
N CYS A 162 -1.96 -8.32 1.00
CA CYS A 162 -2.48 -9.29 0.03
C CYS A 162 -1.50 -10.45 -0.17
N LYS A 163 -2.03 -11.68 -0.32
CA LYS A 163 -1.26 -12.93 -0.33
C LYS A 163 -0.22 -12.94 0.80
N GLN A 164 -0.69 -12.87 2.03
CA GLN A 164 0.13 -12.95 3.24
C GLN A 164 -0.62 -13.74 4.30
N GLU A 165 -0.42 -15.06 4.33
CA GLU A 165 -1.19 -15.94 5.22
C GLU A 165 -0.86 -15.73 6.70
N ASP A 166 0.36 -15.31 7.00
CA ASP A 166 0.85 -15.02 8.34
C ASP A 166 0.90 -13.50 8.66
N ALA A 167 0.06 -12.70 7.98
CA ALA A 167 -0.10 -11.28 8.30
C ALA A 167 -0.44 -11.15 9.80
N PRO A 168 0.37 -10.41 10.59
CA PRO A 168 0.15 -10.34 12.03
C PRO A 168 -1.04 -9.43 12.36
N ASP A 169 -1.80 -9.78 13.39
CA ASP A 169 -2.88 -8.94 13.92
C ASP A 169 -2.37 -7.52 14.23
N PRO A 170 -3.16 -6.47 13.93
CA PRO A 170 -4.53 -6.48 13.41
C PRO A 170 -4.63 -6.42 11.87
N VAL A 171 -3.56 -6.75 11.14
CA VAL A 171 -3.52 -6.61 9.67
C VAL A 171 -4.34 -7.71 9.00
N ILE A 172 -5.23 -7.31 8.10
CA ILE A 172 -6.12 -8.24 7.39
C ILE A 172 -5.36 -8.87 6.22
N ASN A 173 -5.31 -10.21 6.17
CA ASN A 173 -4.82 -10.89 4.97
C ASN A 173 -5.88 -10.90 3.87
N THR A 174 -5.48 -10.63 2.63
CA THR A 174 -6.39 -10.63 1.47
C THR A 174 -5.90 -11.55 0.36
N CYS A 175 -6.81 -11.92 -0.54
CA CYS A 175 -6.50 -12.81 -1.66
C CYS A 175 -6.50 -12.03 -2.98
N ASN A 176 -5.56 -12.38 -3.86
CA ASN A 176 -5.57 -11.99 -5.26
C ASN A 176 -5.63 -13.25 -6.14
N GLY A 177 -6.46 -13.21 -7.19
CA GLY A 177 -6.55 -14.28 -8.18
C GLY A 177 -7.96 -14.39 -8.76
N MET A 178 -8.12 -15.32 -9.71
CA MET A 178 -9.42 -15.53 -10.38
C MET A 178 -10.49 -16.15 -9.47
N LYS A 179 -10.08 -16.85 -8.39
CA LYS A 179 -10.98 -17.62 -7.51
C LYS A 179 -10.56 -17.55 -6.04
N CYS A 180 -10.84 -16.43 -5.38
CA CYS A 180 -10.50 -16.25 -3.96
C CYS A 180 -11.41 -17.00 -2.97
N GLY A 181 -12.56 -17.51 -3.41
CA GLY A 181 -13.46 -18.29 -2.55
C GLY A 181 -12.89 -19.63 -2.08
N GLN A 182 -11.75 -20.06 -2.64
CA GLN A 182 -11.02 -21.27 -2.24
C GLN A 182 -9.78 -20.96 -1.41
N SER A 183 -9.35 -19.71 -1.36
CA SER A 183 -8.11 -19.29 -0.69
C SER A 183 -8.25 -19.26 0.83
N PHE A 184 -9.46 -19.01 1.33
CA PHE A 184 -9.74 -19.03 2.75
C PHE A 184 -10.46 -20.34 3.09
N ASP A 185 -9.70 -21.32 3.59
CA ASP A 185 -10.26 -22.61 3.98
C ASP A 185 -11.19 -22.43 5.19
N ARG A 186 -12.50 -22.65 4.99
CA ARG A 186 -13.53 -22.44 6.04
C ARG A 186 -13.24 -23.23 7.31
N ALA A 187 -12.54 -24.35 7.22
CA ALA A 187 -12.19 -25.19 8.36
C ALA A 187 -11.19 -24.54 9.34
N LYS A 188 -10.44 -23.52 8.89
CA LYS A 188 -9.46 -22.79 9.72
C LYS A 188 -10.05 -21.55 10.42
N LEU A 189 -11.23 -21.08 10.01
CA LEU A 189 -11.89 -19.87 10.54
C LEU A 189 -12.83 -20.15 11.74
N THR A 190 -13.04 -21.42 12.09
CA THR A 190 -13.93 -21.86 13.19
C THR A 190 -13.16 -22.43 14.40
N LYS A 191 -11.89 -22.08 14.55
CA LYS A 191 -11.12 -22.32 15.78
C LYS A 191 -10.79 -20.98 16.42
#